data_AF-A0AAE4BPY4-F1
#
_entry.id   AF-A0AAE4BPY4-F1
#
_cell.length_a   1.000
_cell.length_b   1.000
_cell.length_c   1.000
_cell.angle_alpha   90.00
_cell.angle_beta   90.00
_cell.angle_gamma   90.00
#
_symmetry.space_group_name_H-M   'P 1'
#
loop_
_entity.id
_entity.type
_entity.pdbx_description
1 polymer ?
#
loop_
_entity_poly.entity_id
_entity_poly.type
_entity_poly.pdbx_seq_one_letter_code
_entity_poly.pdbx_strand_id
1 'polypeptide(L)'
;MRPLDLDERQWTDVPRNFEAAGWTNYEAQQFQAARAAYLAWFQDEPFSAEPAILAGYLSHLLDPTPSRAIDLTRMALAASPAEDLLLNNMAFYLAEAGQLDLAQQYLARTQPLPPDTELGLTLSATRGLIAFRRGNEKLGRALYEQAIAAARTRSLWEYETLATLYYSRELARIQDPSAPERLMRARLIAEKIAEPGLVLTAQRATADVLAFSEA
;
A
#
# COMPACT_ATOMS: atom_id res chain seq x y z
N MET A 1 38.39 10.71 -18.54
CA MET A 1 37.60 9.48 -18.27
C MET A 1 36.61 9.36 -19.41
N ARG A 2 36.64 8.29 -20.21
CA ARG A 2 35.67 8.07 -21.30
C ARG A 2 34.37 7.58 -20.65
N PRO A 3 33.18 8.12 -20.97
CA PRO A 3 31.93 7.58 -20.44
C PRO A 3 31.75 6.14 -20.92
N LEU A 4 31.22 5.29 -20.04
CA LEU A 4 30.77 3.95 -20.40
C LEU A 4 29.58 4.12 -21.34
N ASP A 5 29.73 3.63 -22.58
CA ASP A 5 28.67 3.59 -23.57
C ASP A 5 27.86 2.30 -23.33
N LEU A 6 26.77 2.42 -22.56
CA LEU A 6 25.93 1.29 -22.18
C LEU A 6 24.75 1.19 -23.16
N ASP A 7 24.76 0.16 -24.02
CA ASP A 7 23.65 -0.19 -24.91
C ASP A 7 22.86 -1.37 -24.30
N GLU A 8 21.63 -1.12 -23.85
CA GLU A 8 20.74 -2.12 -23.22
C GLU A 8 20.56 -3.38 -24.07
N ARG A 9 20.67 -3.30 -25.40
CA ARG A 9 20.55 -4.45 -26.30
C ARG A 9 21.68 -5.47 -26.12
N GLN A 10 22.76 -5.10 -25.46
CA GLN A 10 23.93 -5.96 -25.21
C GLN A 10 23.80 -6.76 -23.91
N TRP A 11 22.81 -6.48 -23.06
CA TRP A 11 22.67 -7.03 -21.71
C TRP A 11 21.41 -7.89 -21.59
N THR A 12 21.30 -8.91 -22.45
CA THR A 12 20.12 -9.80 -22.49
C THR A 12 20.15 -10.94 -21.46
N ASP A 13 21.29 -11.15 -20.80
CA ASP A 13 21.51 -12.26 -19.84
C ASP A 13 22.21 -11.76 -18.57
N VAL A 14 21.60 -10.76 -17.90
CA VAL A 14 22.09 -10.27 -16.61
C VAL A 14 21.54 -11.20 -15.51
N PRO A 15 22.38 -12.01 -14.84
CA PRO A 15 21.91 -12.89 -13.78
C PRO A 15 21.37 -12.07 -12.61
N ARG A 16 20.30 -12.55 -11.98
CA ARG A 16 19.70 -11.94 -10.77
C ARG A 16 19.28 -10.48 -10.93
N ASN A 17 18.86 -10.08 -12.13
CA ASN A 17 18.27 -8.76 -12.40
C ASN A 17 16.85 -8.59 -11.82
N PHE A 18 16.61 -9.13 -10.61
CA PHE A 18 15.28 -9.28 -10.02
C PHE A 18 14.55 -7.96 -9.81
N GLU A 19 15.27 -6.91 -9.39
CA GLU A 19 14.73 -5.55 -9.27
C GLU A 19 14.22 -5.04 -10.62
N ALA A 20 15.08 -5.01 -11.64
CA ALA A 20 14.73 -4.52 -12.97
C ALA A 20 13.60 -5.33 -13.62
N ALA A 21 13.63 -6.66 -13.44
CA ALA A 21 12.54 -7.54 -13.87
C ALA A 21 11.24 -7.20 -13.13
N GLY A 22 11.30 -6.95 -11.82
CA GLY A 22 10.17 -6.55 -11.00
C GLY A 22 9.50 -5.28 -11.51
N TRP A 23 10.29 -4.22 -11.70
CA TRP A 23 9.80 -2.94 -12.24
C TRP A 23 9.24 -3.08 -13.66
N THR A 24 9.94 -3.81 -14.54
CA THR A 24 9.47 -4.04 -15.92
C THR A 24 8.11 -4.73 -15.94
N ASN A 25 7.93 -5.77 -15.12
CA ASN A 25 6.65 -6.46 -15.02
C ASN A 25 5.57 -5.61 -14.34
N TYR A 26 5.95 -4.77 -13.36
CA TYR A 26 5.02 -3.88 -12.67
C TYR A 26 4.44 -2.83 -13.62
N GLU A 27 5.30 -2.17 -14.40
CA GLU A 27 4.91 -1.20 -15.45
C GLU A 27 4.05 -1.87 -16.54
N ALA A 28 4.39 -3.11 -16.91
CA ALA A 28 3.59 -3.92 -17.83
C ALA A 28 2.29 -4.48 -17.21
N GLN A 29 1.97 -4.14 -15.95
CA GLN A 29 0.82 -4.63 -15.19
C GLN A 29 0.77 -6.17 -15.03
N GLN A 30 1.93 -6.83 -15.19
CA GLN A 30 2.13 -8.26 -14.97
C GLN A 30 2.40 -8.52 -13.48
N PHE A 31 1.47 -8.11 -12.61
CA PHE A 31 1.68 -8.03 -11.16
C PHE A 31 2.09 -9.35 -10.49
N GLN A 32 1.63 -10.49 -11.01
CA GLN A 32 2.06 -11.80 -10.51
C GLN A 32 3.55 -12.06 -10.77
N ALA A 33 4.03 -11.70 -11.97
CA ALA A 33 5.43 -11.82 -12.34
C ALA A 33 6.29 -10.77 -11.61
N ALA A 34 5.79 -9.54 -11.48
CA ALA A 34 6.45 -8.49 -10.69
C ALA A 34 6.65 -8.93 -9.23
N ARG A 35 5.60 -9.45 -8.58
CA ARG A 35 5.71 -10.00 -7.23
C ARG A 35 6.70 -11.15 -7.15
N ALA A 36 6.69 -12.07 -8.11
CA ALA A 36 7.65 -13.17 -8.13
C ALA A 36 9.10 -12.68 -8.23
N ALA A 37 9.36 -11.65 -9.02
CA ALA A 37 10.68 -11.02 -9.12
C ALA A 37 11.07 -10.31 -7.82
N TYR A 38 10.17 -9.53 -7.20
CA TYR A 38 10.44 -8.90 -5.90
C TYR A 38 10.68 -9.92 -4.78
N LEU A 39 10.01 -11.08 -4.80
CA LEU A 39 10.28 -12.18 -3.88
C LEU A 39 11.67 -12.78 -4.09
N ALA A 40 12.08 -12.98 -5.35
CA ALA A 40 13.43 -13.45 -5.66
C ALA A 40 14.49 -12.42 -5.25
N TRP A 41 14.22 -11.13 -5.44
CA TRP A 41 15.07 -10.04 -4.95
C TRP A 41 15.19 -10.08 -3.42
N PHE A 42 14.07 -10.23 -2.70
CA PHE A 42 14.11 -10.29 -1.24
C PHE A 42 14.88 -11.52 -0.72
N GLN A 43 14.82 -12.64 -1.43
CA GLN A 43 15.62 -13.83 -1.09
C GLN A 43 17.12 -13.62 -1.31
N ASP A 44 17.49 -12.87 -2.36
CA ASP A 44 18.89 -12.57 -2.65
C ASP A 44 19.46 -11.49 -1.72
N GLU A 45 18.63 -10.51 -1.36
CA GLU A 45 18.98 -9.35 -0.53
C GLU A 45 18.06 -9.23 0.70
N PRO A 46 18.12 -10.17 1.66
CA PRO A 46 17.18 -10.24 2.79
C PRO A 46 17.32 -9.09 3.80
N PHE A 47 18.37 -8.27 3.67
CA PHE A 47 18.60 -7.09 4.52
C PHE A 47 18.01 -5.81 3.91
N SER A 48 17.57 -5.84 2.65
CA SER A 48 16.87 -4.73 2.02
C SER A 48 15.37 -4.77 2.35
N ALA A 49 14.83 -3.66 2.84
CA ALA A 49 13.41 -3.54 3.14
C ALA A 49 12.54 -3.41 1.87
N GLU A 50 13.09 -2.79 0.83
CA GLU A 50 12.38 -2.41 -0.39
C GLU A 50 11.72 -3.59 -1.13
N PRO A 51 12.41 -4.69 -1.46
CA PRO A 51 11.78 -5.81 -2.15
C PRO A 51 10.63 -6.44 -1.34
N ALA A 52 10.75 -6.45 -0.01
CA ALA A 52 9.68 -6.94 0.86
C ALA A 52 8.49 -5.96 0.92
N ILE A 53 8.72 -4.65 0.87
CA ILE A 53 7.66 -3.63 0.77
C ILE A 53 6.88 -3.83 -0.53
N LEU A 54 7.57 -3.94 -1.66
CA LEU A 54 6.96 -4.11 -2.98
C LEU A 54 6.23 -5.46 -3.11
N ALA A 55 6.86 -6.55 -2.68
CA ALA A 55 6.23 -7.87 -2.67
C ALA A 55 5.02 -7.92 -1.72
N GLY A 56 5.13 -7.31 -0.53
CA GLY A 56 4.05 -7.21 0.46
C GLY A 56 2.86 -6.42 -0.06
N TYR A 57 3.11 -5.28 -0.71
CA TYR A 57 2.09 -4.46 -1.34
C TYR A 57 1.31 -5.23 -2.41
N LEU A 58 2.01 -5.87 -3.36
CA LEU A 58 1.36 -6.69 -4.37
C LEU A 58 0.64 -7.90 -3.78
N SER A 59 1.19 -8.49 -2.71
CA SER A 59 0.51 -9.58 -2.01
C SER A 59 -0.81 -9.17 -1.38
N HIS A 60 -0.85 -8.00 -0.75
CA HIS A 60 -2.09 -7.45 -0.20
C HIS A 60 -3.16 -7.26 -1.28
N LEU A 61 -2.77 -6.77 -2.46
CA LEU A 61 -3.72 -6.53 -3.56
C LEU A 61 -4.18 -7.82 -4.25
N LEU A 62 -3.27 -8.76 -4.48
CA LEU A 62 -3.51 -9.97 -5.27
C LEU A 62 -4.09 -11.13 -4.47
N ASP A 63 -3.78 -11.23 -3.17
CA ASP A 63 -4.19 -12.37 -2.36
C ASP A 63 -5.57 -12.13 -1.71
N PRO A 64 -6.37 -13.19 -1.46
CA PRO A 64 -7.66 -13.04 -0.77
C PRO A 64 -7.52 -12.57 0.68
N THR A 65 -6.39 -12.88 1.33
CA THR A 65 -6.11 -12.56 2.74
C THR A 65 -4.74 -11.88 2.86
N PRO A 66 -4.53 -11.03 3.89
CA PRO A 66 -3.27 -10.31 4.07
C PRO A 66 -2.12 -11.19 4.59
N SER A 67 -2.32 -12.50 4.79
CA SER A 67 -1.37 -13.40 5.48
C SER A 67 0.04 -13.36 4.88
N ARG A 68 0.17 -13.41 3.54
CA ARG A 68 1.48 -13.35 2.87
C ARG A 68 2.15 -11.99 3.06
N ALA A 69 1.39 -10.90 2.99
CA ALA A 69 1.92 -9.55 3.20
C ALA A 69 2.43 -9.37 4.64
N ILE A 70 1.71 -9.92 5.63
CA ILE A 70 2.14 -9.97 7.03
C ILE A 70 3.45 -10.74 7.16
N ASP A 71 3.56 -11.94 6.58
CA ASP A 71 4.76 -12.76 6.69
C ASP A 71 5.99 -12.10 6.07
N LEU A 72 5.85 -11.51 4.87
CA LEU A 72 6.91 -10.76 4.21
C LEU A 72 7.37 -9.57 5.05
N THR A 73 6.42 -8.78 5.54
CA THR A 73 6.72 -7.60 6.37
C THR A 73 7.37 -8.01 7.69
N ARG A 74 6.96 -9.13 8.29
CA ARG A 74 7.56 -9.69 9.51
C ARG A 74 9.03 -10.05 9.29
N MET A 75 9.34 -10.71 8.18
CA MET A 75 10.71 -11.08 7.81
C MET A 75 11.56 -9.81 7.61
N ALA A 76 11.04 -8.82 6.88
CA ALA A 76 11.76 -7.56 6.66
C ALA A 76 12.01 -6.79 7.96
N LEU A 77 11.03 -6.75 8.87
CA LEU A 77 11.19 -6.12 10.19
C LEU A 77 12.19 -6.84 11.10
N ALA A 78 12.53 -8.12 10.84
CA ALA A 78 13.59 -8.78 11.58
C ALA A 78 14.97 -8.20 11.24
N ALA A 79 15.17 -7.76 9.99
CA ALA A 79 16.39 -7.07 9.54
C ALA A 79 16.34 -5.56 9.82
N SER A 80 15.17 -4.94 9.64
CA SER A 80 14.97 -3.49 9.73
C SER A 80 13.86 -3.12 10.76
N PRO A 81 14.09 -3.34 12.07
CA PRO A 81 13.04 -3.28 13.09
C PRO A 81 12.49 -1.88 13.39
N ALA A 82 13.17 -0.83 12.93
CA ALA A 82 12.82 0.57 13.14
C ALA A 82 12.36 1.28 11.85
N GLU A 83 12.18 0.54 10.76
CA GLU A 83 11.74 1.10 9.48
C GLU A 83 10.25 1.48 9.54
N ASP A 84 9.95 2.78 9.58
CA ASP A 84 8.60 3.30 9.82
C ASP A 84 7.59 2.88 8.75
N LEU A 85 8.01 2.74 7.49
CA LEU A 85 7.14 2.27 6.42
C LEU A 85 6.75 0.80 6.63
N LEU A 86 7.70 -0.06 7.02
CA LEU A 86 7.41 -1.46 7.35
C LEU A 86 6.50 -1.58 8.58
N LEU A 87 6.72 -0.74 9.60
CA LEU A 87 5.86 -0.70 10.78
C LEU A 87 4.42 -0.30 10.44
N ASN A 88 4.25 0.71 9.59
CA ASN A 88 2.95 1.12 9.08
C ASN A 88 2.28 0.00 8.26
N ASN A 89 3.02 -0.61 7.32
CA ASN A 89 2.49 -1.69 6.48
C ASN A 89 2.05 -2.88 7.32
N MET A 90 2.84 -3.27 8.32
CA MET A 90 2.46 -4.33 9.26
C MET A 90 1.18 -3.97 10.01
N ALA A 91 1.07 -2.74 10.53
CA ALA A 91 -0.14 -2.30 11.21
C ALA A 91 -1.37 -2.32 10.29
N PHE A 92 -1.22 -1.86 9.04
CA PHE A 92 -2.27 -1.90 8.04
C PHE A 92 -2.71 -3.35 7.74
N TYR A 93 -1.78 -4.26 7.41
CA TYR A 93 -2.12 -5.66 7.10
C TYR A 93 -2.72 -6.41 8.28
N LEU A 94 -2.28 -6.12 9.51
CA LEU A 94 -2.88 -6.66 10.72
C LEU A 94 -4.30 -6.12 10.96
N ALA A 95 -4.55 -4.84 10.66
CA ALA A 95 -5.87 -4.26 10.76
C ALA A 95 -6.84 -4.89 9.73
N GLU A 96 -6.36 -5.14 8.51
CA GLU A 96 -7.10 -5.91 7.50
C GLU A 96 -7.44 -7.33 7.96
N ALA A 97 -6.53 -7.96 8.70
CA ALA A 97 -6.73 -9.28 9.31
C ALA A 97 -7.61 -9.24 10.58
N GLY A 98 -8.10 -8.08 11.01
CA GLY A 98 -8.86 -7.90 12.25
C GLY A 98 -8.03 -7.97 13.54
N GLN A 99 -6.70 -8.02 13.45
CA GLN A 99 -5.78 -8.09 14.60
C GLN A 99 -5.46 -6.69 15.14
N LEU A 100 -6.50 -5.97 15.59
CA LEU A 100 -6.44 -4.53 15.87
C LEU A 100 -5.53 -4.14 17.03
N ASP A 101 -5.37 -5.00 18.03
CA ASP A 101 -4.46 -4.73 19.16
C ASP A 101 -3.00 -4.82 18.72
N LEU A 102 -2.65 -5.83 17.93
CA LEU A 102 -1.31 -5.96 17.40
C LEU A 102 -1.00 -4.84 16.38
N ALA A 103 -1.96 -4.48 15.53
CA ALA A 103 -1.83 -3.34 14.62
C ALA A 103 -1.47 -2.04 15.36
N GLN A 104 -2.15 -1.77 16.49
CA GLN A 104 -1.89 -0.59 17.32
C GLN A 104 -0.48 -0.64 17.95
N GLN A 105 -0.01 -1.81 18.36
CA GLN A 105 1.35 -1.98 18.91
C GLN A 105 2.43 -1.66 17.87
N TYR A 106 2.24 -2.03 16.60
CA TYR A 106 3.17 -1.68 15.53
C TYR A 106 3.18 -0.17 15.23
N LEU A 107 2.01 0.49 15.20
CA LEU A 107 1.96 1.95 15.06
C LEU A 107 2.59 2.69 16.25
N ALA A 108 2.54 2.14 17.46
CA ALA A 108 3.16 2.77 18.61
C ALA A 108 4.70 2.82 18.53
N ARG A 109 5.30 2.02 17.63
CA ARG A 109 6.75 1.99 17.40
C ARG A 109 7.23 3.01 16.38
N THR A 110 6.32 3.58 15.58
CA THR A 110 6.71 4.51 14.52
C THR A 110 7.18 5.84 15.09
N GLN A 111 8.15 6.50 14.45
CA GLN A 111 8.55 7.84 14.84
C GLN A 111 7.42 8.86 14.62
N PRO A 112 7.38 9.95 15.41
CA PRO A 112 6.48 11.06 15.13
C PRO A 112 6.93 11.77 13.85
N LEU A 113 6.14 11.61 12.78
CA LEU A 113 6.40 12.24 11.49
C LEU A 113 5.45 13.42 11.25
N PRO A 114 5.89 14.46 10.52
CA PRO A 114 5.01 15.55 10.13
C PRO A 114 3.83 15.02 9.30
N PRO A 115 2.59 15.45 9.57
CA PRO A 115 1.37 14.86 9.00
C PRO A 115 1.19 15.14 7.50
N ASP A 116 2.02 16.00 6.93
CA ASP A 116 2.05 16.46 5.54
C ASP A 116 3.16 15.81 4.71
N THR A 117 3.94 14.91 5.30
CA THR A 117 4.86 13.99 4.60
C THR A 117 4.11 12.77 4.08
N GLU A 118 4.59 12.16 3.01
CA GLU A 118 4.02 10.94 2.42
C GLU A 118 3.75 9.83 3.46
N LEU A 119 4.73 9.54 4.30
CA LEU A 119 4.57 8.56 5.36
C LEU A 119 3.68 9.05 6.51
N GLY A 120 3.72 10.33 6.86
CA GLY A 120 2.80 10.93 7.84
C GLY A 120 1.33 10.83 7.41
N LEU A 121 1.05 11.08 6.13
CA LEU A 121 -0.27 10.91 5.52
C LEU A 121 -0.73 9.45 5.61
N THR A 122 0.15 8.53 5.23
CA THR A 122 -0.13 7.09 5.25
C THR A 122 -0.39 6.59 6.68
N LEU A 123 0.42 7.02 7.66
CA LEU A 123 0.20 6.72 9.08
C LEU A 123 -1.15 7.24 9.58
N SER A 124 -1.55 8.45 9.17
CA SER A 124 -2.87 9.00 9.53
C SER A 124 -4.00 8.16 8.95
N ALA A 125 -3.89 7.76 7.67
CA ALA A 125 -4.86 6.88 7.03
C ALA A 125 -4.95 5.50 7.71
N THR A 126 -3.82 4.88 8.07
CA THR A 126 -3.79 3.60 8.80
C THR A 126 -4.40 3.72 10.20
N ARG A 127 -4.17 4.83 10.92
CA ARG A 127 -4.87 5.11 12.18
C ARG A 127 -6.38 5.24 11.97
N GLY A 128 -6.79 5.86 10.86
CA GLY A 128 -8.19 5.97 10.44
C GLY A 128 -8.84 4.60 10.22
N LEU A 129 -8.16 3.70 9.49
CA LEU A 129 -8.56 2.31 9.29
C LEU A 129 -8.81 1.61 10.63
N ILE A 130 -7.84 1.64 11.54
CA ILE A 130 -7.94 0.98 12.85
C ILE A 130 -9.10 1.56 13.67
N ALA A 131 -9.29 2.88 13.65
CA ALA A 131 -10.41 3.53 14.34
C ALA A 131 -11.76 3.06 13.81
N PHE A 132 -11.94 2.99 12.48
CA PHE A 132 -13.13 2.41 11.86
C PHE A 132 -13.35 0.96 12.29
N ARG A 133 -12.31 0.14 12.22
CA ARG A 133 -12.39 -1.30 12.55
C ARG A 133 -12.67 -1.54 14.04
N ARG A 134 -12.31 -0.61 14.92
CA ARG A 134 -12.68 -0.60 16.35
C ARG A 134 -14.08 -0.03 16.64
N GLY A 135 -14.82 0.40 15.61
CA GLY A 135 -16.15 1.02 15.78
C GLY A 135 -16.11 2.50 16.18
N ASN A 136 -14.94 3.14 16.20
CA ASN A 136 -14.82 4.58 16.43
C ASN A 136 -14.86 5.34 15.09
N GLU A 137 -16.04 5.36 14.49
CA GLU A 137 -16.25 5.97 13.17
C GLU A 137 -15.90 7.45 13.14
N LYS A 138 -16.26 8.20 14.19
CA LYS A 138 -15.98 9.64 14.27
C LYS A 138 -14.48 9.92 14.14
N LEU A 139 -13.65 9.17 14.85
CA LEU A 139 -12.20 9.29 14.77
C LEU A 139 -11.67 8.81 13.42
N GLY A 140 -12.21 7.68 12.91
CA GLY A 140 -11.84 7.15 11.59
C GLY A 140 -12.02 8.17 10.47
N ARG A 141 -13.20 8.80 10.41
CA ARG A 141 -13.50 9.86 9.44
C ARG A 141 -12.53 11.02 9.54
N ALA A 142 -12.34 11.55 10.75
CA ALA A 142 -11.45 12.69 10.98
C ALA A 142 -10.02 12.42 10.50
N LEU A 143 -9.48 11.23 10.76
CA LEU A 143 -8.11 10.86 10.37
C LEU A 143 -7.94 10.69 8.86
N TYR A 144 -8.91 10.07 8.18
CA TYR A 144 -8.90 9.97 6.72
C TYR A 144 -9.08 11.34 6.05
N GLU A 145 -10.01 12.15 6.55
CA GLU A 145 -10.25 13.50 6.01
C GLU A 145 -9.04 14.41 6.20
N GLN A 146 -8.36 14.31 7.35
CA GLN A 146 -7.11 15.00 7.59
C GLN A 146 -6.02 14.57 6.58
N ALA A 147 -5.85 13.27 6.35
CA ALA A 147 -4.87 12.76 5.38
C ALA A 147 -5.20 13.23 3.95
N ILE A 148 -6.46 13.12 3.52
CA ILE A 148 -6.94 13.57 2.21
C ILE A 148 -6.70 15.08 2.03
N ALA A 149 -7.05 15.89 3.04
CA ALA A 149 -6.87 17.34 2.96
C ALA A 149 -5.39 17.74 2.89
N ALA A 150 -4.54 17.13 3.71
CA ALA A 150 -3.12 17.42 3.74
C ALA A 150 -2.42 17.00 2.43
N ALA A 151 -2.77 15.83 1.86
CA ALA A 151 -2.28 15.39 0.57
C ALA A 151 -2.68 16.37 -0.55
N ARG A 152 -3.94 16.81 -0.56
CA ARG A 152 -4.45 17.79 -1.53
C ARG A 152 -3.73 19.13 -1.45
N THR A 153 -3.51 19.66 -0.24
CA THR A 153 -2.78 20.92 -0.04
C THR A 153 -1.35 20.85 -0.58
N ARG A 154 -0.76 19.65 -0.64
CA ARG A 154 0.58 19.41 -1.18
C ARG A 154 0.62 18.93 -2.62
N SER A 155 -0.53 18.85 -3.29
CA SER A 155 -0.63 18.28 -4.64
C SER A 155 -0.10 16.84 -4.73
N LEU A 156 -0.18 16.08 -3.64
CA LEU A 156 0.21 14.66 -3.58
C LEU A 156 -0.98 13.80 -4.01
N TRP A 157 -1.30 13.87 -5.31
CA TRP A 157 -2.54 13.32 -5.87
C TRP A 157 -2.69 11.80 -5.69
N GLU A 158 -1.59 11.05 -5.75
CA GLU A 158 -1.59 9.60 -5.52
C GLU A 158 -1.99 9.28 -4.07
N TYR A 159 -1.40 9.95 -3.09
CA TYR A 159 -1.73 9.78 -1.68
C TYR A 159 -3.15 10.22 -1.33
N GLU A 160 -3.63 11.32 -1.93
CA GLU A 160 -5.03 11.73 -1.82
C GLU A 160 -5.96 10.63 -2.33
N THR A 161 -5.63 10.05 -3.49
CA THR A 161 -6.44 9.01 -4.13
C THR A 161 -6.42 7.72 -3.32
N LEU A 162 -5.26 7.24 -2.88
CA LEU A 162 -5.12 6.07 -2.01
C LEU A 162 -5.92 6.20 -0.73
N ALA A 163 -5.76 7.33 -0.02
CA ALA A 163 -6.51 7.59 1.21
C ALA A 163 -8.03 7.61 0.95
N THR A 164 -8.46 8.17 -0.18
CA THR A 164 -9.88 8.20 -0.57
C THR A 164 -10.42 6.82 -0.93
N LEU A 165 -9.65 5.98 -1.62
CA LEU A 165 -10.04 4.60 -1.95
C LEU A 165 -10.27 3.77 -0.67
N TYR A 166 -9.29 3.77 0.23
CA TYR A 166 -9.39 3.02 1.49
C TYR A 166 -10.46 3.60 2.43
N TYR A 167 -10.63 4.93 2.48
CA TYR A 167 -11.71 5.56 3.24
C TYR A 167 -13.08 5.12 2.71
N SER A 168 -13.27 5.12 1.38
CA SER A 168 -14.53 4.69 0.77
C SER A 168 -14.84 3.23 1.10
N ARG A 169 -13.83 2.38 1.15
CA ARG A 169 -13.98 0.98 1.56
C ARG A 169 -14.45 0.84 3.02
N GLU A 170 -13.88 1.62 3.95
CA GLU A 170 -14.32 1.61 5.35
C GLU A 170 -15.73 2.18 5.53
N LEU A 171 -16.09 3.21 4.77
CA LEU A 171 -17.44 3.76 4.71
C LEU A 171 -18.45 2.72 4.22
N ALA A 172 -18.12 1.98 3.15
CA ALA A 172 -18.99 0.93 2.63
C ALA A 172 -19.22 -0.19 3.66
N ARG A 173 -18.19 -0.56 4.42
CA ARG A 173 -18.29 -1.59 5.46
C ARG A 173 -19.29 -1.24 6.57
N ILE A 174 -19.49 0.05 6.84
CA ILE A 174 -20.50 0.55 7.78
C ILE A 174 -21.80 1.01 7.07
N GLN A 175 -21.97 0.65 5.80
CA GLN A 175 -23.13 0.99 4.98
C GLN A 175 -23.41 2.51 4.87
N ASP A 176 -22.34 3.32 4.89
CA ASP A 176 -22.47 4.77 4.68
C ASP A 176 -22.85 5.07 3.21
N PRO A 177 -23.92 5.85 2.98
CA PRO A 177 -24.45 6.09 1.63
C PRO A 177 -23.50 6.91 0.73
N SER A 178 -22.49 7.58 1.28
CA SER A 178 -21.50 8.33 0.49
C SER A 178 -20.40 7.45 -0.09
N ALA A 179 -20.28 6.19 0.34
CA ALA A 179 -19.19 5.30 -0.07
C ALA A 179 -19.13 5.05 -1.59
N PRO A 180 -20.24 4.73 -2.29
CA PRO A 180 -20.18 4.41 -3.72
C PRO A 180 -19.76 5.61 -4.58
N GLU A 181 -20.30 6.79 -4.29
CA GLU A 181 -19.94 8.01 -5.03
C GLU A 181 -18.47 8.38 -4.81
N ARG A 182 -18.01 8.29 -3.56
CA ARG A 182 -16.61 8.60 -3.20
C ARG A 182 -15.64 7.62 -3.88
N LEU A 183 -15.95 6.32 -3.86
CA LEU A 183 -15.17 5.30 -4.54
C LEU A 183 -15.11 5.56 -6.05
N MET A 184 -16.25 5.83 -6.69
CA MET A 184 -16.32 6.10 -8.13
C MET A 184 -15.41 7.26 -8.52
N ARG A 185 -15.47 8.38 -7.78
CA ARG A 185 -14.62 9.55 -8.05
C ARG A 185 -13.14 9.22 -7.90
N ALA A 186 -12.75 8.52 -6.83
CA ALA A 186 -11.36 8.13 -6.61
C ALA A 186 -10.85 7.16 -7.69
N ARG A 187 -11.68 6.23 -8.15
CA ARG A 187 -11.36 5.32 -9.25
C ARG A 187 -11.09 6.06 -10.56
N LEU A 188 -11.92 7.04 -10.91
CA LEU A 188 -11.71 7.85 -12.13
C LEU A 188 -10.39 8.65 -12.05
N ILE A 189 -10.02 9.12 -10.86
CA ILE A 189 -8.73 9.81 -10.66
C ILE A 189 -7.57 8.81 -10.77
N ALA A 190 -7.68 7.62 -10.18
CA ALA A 190 -6.67 6.56 -10.30
C ALA A 190 -6.44 6.17 -11.77
N GLU A 191 -7.51 5.97 -12.55
CA GLU A 191 -7.44 5.69 -13.99
C GLU A 191 -6.78 6.83 -14.78
N LYS A 192 -6.99 8.09 -14.35
CA LYS A 192 -6.37 9.26 -14.98
C LYS A 192 -4.88 9.40 -14.63
N ILE A 193 -4.49 9.10 -13.39
CA ILE A 193 -3.09 9.09 -12.96
C ILE A 193 -2.33 7.97 -13.70
N ALA A 194 -3.01 6.83 -13.92
CA ALA A 194 -2.50 5.67 -14.65
C ALA A 194 -1.23 5.04 -14.04
N GLU A 195 -0.99 5.27 -12.75
CA GLU A 195 0.04 4.53 -12.00
C GLU A 195 -0.47 3.09 -11.75
N PRO A 196 0.28 2.04 -12.15
CA PRO A 196 -0.20 0.66 -12.14
C PRO A 196 -0.75 0.17 -10.79
N GLY A 197 -0.06 0.46 -9.68
CA GLY A 197 -0.46 0.01 -8.35
C GLY A 197 -1.72 0.69 -7.84
N LEU A 198 -1.86 1.99 -8.11
CA LEU A 198 -3.02 2.79 -7.76
C LEU A 198 -4.26 2.31 -8.50
N VAL A 199 -4.12 1.99 -9.79
CA VAL A 199 -5.19 1.38 -10.59
C VAL A 199 -5.57 0.01 -10.02
N LEU A 200 -4.59 -0.85 -9.71
CA LEU A 200 -4.86 -2.15 -9.08
C LEU A 200 -5.52 -2.00 -7.70
N THR A 201 -5.12 -1.00 -6.91
CA THR A 201 -5.73 -0.67 -5.62
C THR A 201 -7.18 -0.24 -5.79
N ALA A 202 -7.49 0.57 -6.81
CA ALA A 202 -8.85 0.98 -7.12
C ALA A 202 -9.73 -0.20 -7.53
N GLN A 203 -9.19 -1.13 -8.32
CA GLN A 203 -9.88 -2.38 -8.67
C GLN A 203 -10.18 -3.22 -7.43
N ARG A 204 -9.19 -3.41 -6.55
CA ARG A 204 -9.36 -4.16 -5.30
C ARG A 204 -10.39 -3.52 -4.38
N ALA A 205 -10.29 -2.21 -4.15
CA ALA A 205 -11.27 -1.49 -3.32
C ALA A 205 -12.69 -1.58 -3.89
N THR A 206 -12.84 -1.56 -5.21
CA THR A 206 -14.14 -1.75 -5.87
C THR A 206 -14.71 -3.14 -5.59
N ALA A 207 -13.90 -4.18 -5.73
CA ALA A 207 -14.32 -5.55 -5.41
C ALA A 207 -14.72 -5.70 -3.93
N ASP A 208 -13.93 -5.13 -3.01
CA ASP A 208 -14.23 -5.16 -1.57
C ASP A 208 -15.58 -4.47 -1.26
N VAL A 209 -15.86 -3.30 -1.86
CA VAL A 209 -17.11 -2.56 -1.65
C VAL A 209 -18.33 -3.32 -2.20
N LEU A 210 -18.19 -3.96 -3.36
CA LEU A 210 -19.25 -4.82 -3.91
C LEU A 210 -19.55 -5.99 -2.97
N ALA A 211 -18.51 -6.66 -2.46
CA ALA A 211 -18.68 -7.76 -1.52
C ALA A 211 -19.38 -7.34 -0.21
N PHE A 212 -19.12 -6.14 0.31
CA PHE A 212 -19.82 -5.63 1.50
C PHE A 212 -21.29 -5.30 1.27
N SER A 213 -21.68 -5.05 0.01
CA SER A 213 -23.07 -4.77 -0.35
C SER A 213 -23.91 -6.04 -0.48
N GLU A 214 -23.26 -7.20 -0.66
CA GLU A 214 -23.88 -8.52 -0.81
C GLU A 214 -23.99 -9.31 0.51
N ALA A 215 -23.31 -8.84 1.57
CA ALA A 215 -23.24 -9.48 2.90
C ALA A 215 -24.31 -8.93 3.87
#